data_AF-A0A2H3JHV6-F1
#
_entry.id   AF-A0A2H3JHV6-F1
#
_cell.length_a   1.000
_cell.length_b   1.000
_cell.length_c   1.000
_cell.angle_alpha   90.00
_cell.angle_beta   90.00
_cell.angle_gamma   90.00
#
_symmetry.space_group_name_H-M   'P 1'
#
loop_
_entity.id
_entity.type
_entity.pdbx_description
1 polymer ?
#
loop_
_entity_poly.entity_id
_entity_poly.type
_entity_poly.pdbx_seq_one_letter_code
_entity_poly.pdbx_strand_id
1 'polypeptide(L)' 'MHIKKLKVRPRKERAQAICGAPLAAMLGCWAASGDIHSAGPCRDAAQALYECMRTTPAGRKSQGTTINYHLMRLGKILNQ' A
#
# COMPACT_ATOMS: atom_id res chain seq x y z
N MET A 1 23.97 24.90 -7.11
CA MET A 1 22.54 24.57 -7.28
C MET A 1 21.74 25.49 -6.37
N HIS A 2 20.89 26.38 -6.90
CA HIS A 2 20.12 27.33 -6.09
C HIS A 2 18.66 26.88 -6.00
N ILE A 3 18.24 26.36 -4.83
CA ILE A 3 16.87 25.89 -4.61
C ILE A 3 16.08 26.97 -3.87
N LYS A 4 15.17 27.67 -4.58
CA LYS A 4 14.36 28.78 -4.02
C LYS A 4 13.50 28.38 -2.81
N LYS A 5 13.00 27.14 -2.78
CA LYS A 5 12.25 26.57 -1.65
C LYS A 5 12.59 25.09 -1.51
N LEU A 6 13.32 24.73 -0.45
CA LEU A 6 13.65 23.35 -0.16
C LEU A 6 12.40 22.63 0.39
N LYS A 7 11.72 21.88 -0.48
CA LYS A 7 10.55 21.06 -0.13
C LYS A 7 10.51 19.77 -0.93
N VAL A 8 9.96 18.73 -0.34
CA VAL A 8 9.65 17.46 -0.98
C VAL A 8 8.19 17.48 -1.42
N ARG A 9 7.93 17.03 -2.65
CA ARG A 9 6.58 16.80 -3.14
C ARG A 9 5.98 15.62 -2.37
N PRO A 10 4.84 15.78 -1.67
CA PRO A 10 4.22 14.68 -0.96
C PRO A 10 3.89 13.58 -1.97
N ARG A 11 4.45 12.40 -1.74
CA ARG A 11 4.08 11.21 -2.49
C ARG A 11 2.82 10.65 -1.85
N LYS A 12 1.82 10.31 -2.65
CA LYS A 12 0.69 9.52 -2.18
C LYS A 12 1.25 8.15 -1.79
N GLU A 13 1.34 7.90 -0.49
CA GLU A 13 1.72 6.59 0.03
C GLU A 13 0.68 5.60 -0.50
N ARG A 14 1.15 4.56 -1.20
CA ARG A 14 0.23 3.54 -1.70
C ARG A 14 -0.29 2.82 -0.46
N ALA A 15 -1.60 2.81 -0.28
CA ALA A 15 -2.22 2.00 0.75
C ALA A 15 -1.71 0.56 0.58
N GLN A 16 -1.15 0.00 1.64
CA GLN A 16 -0.72 -1.39 1.62
C GLN A 16 -1.97 -2.26 1.45
N ALA A 17 -2.02 -3.02 0.36
CA ALA A 17 -3.10 -3.98 0.14
C ALA A 17 -2.85 -5.20 1.03
N ILE A 18 -3.38 -5.18 2.24
CA ILE A 18 -3.18 -6.21 3.27
C ILE A 18 -3.56 -7.60 2.73
N CYS A 19 -4.68 -7.71 2.01
CA CYS A 19 -5.14 -8.95 1.38
C CYS A 19 -4.68 -9.11 -0.09
N GLY A 20 -3.68 -8.34 -0.53
CA GLY A 20 -3.20 -8.40 -1.92
C GLY A 20 -2.56 -9.73 -2.28
N ALA A 21 -1.78 -10.32 -1.36
CA ALA A 21 -1.14 -11.61 -1.57
C ALA A 21 -2.13 -12.79 -1.69
N PRO A 22 -3.07 -13.01 -0.74
CA PRO A 22 -4.05 -14.10 -0.89
C PRO A 22 -4.98 -13.90 -2.09
N LEU A 23 -5.29 -12.66 -2.45
CA LEU A 23 -6.03 -12.37 -3.68
C LEU A 23 -5.27 -12.81 -4.93
N ALA A 24 -3.97 -12.46 -5.03
CA ALA A 24 -3.13 -12.86 -6.15
C ALA A 24 -2.99 -14.38 -6.26
N ALA A 25 -2.91 -15.08 -5.13
CA ALA A 25 -2.88 -16.54 -5.10
C ALA A 25 -4.17 -17.16 -5.63
N MET A 26 -5.34 -16.65 -5.23
CA MET A 26 -6.64 -17.10 -5.75
C MET A 26 -6.75 -16.86 -7.26
N LEU A 27 -6.38 -15.66 -7.73
CA LEU A 27 -6.39 -15.32 -9.16
C LEU A 27 -5.43 -16.19 -9.97
N GLY A 28 -4.24 -16.49 -9.43
CA GLY A 28 -3.29 -17.40 -10.05
C GLY A 28 -3.84 -18.83 -10.17
N CYS A 29 -4.55 -19.29 -9.14
CA CYS A 29 -5.21 -20.59 -9.15
C CYS A 29 -6.32 -20.66 -10.21
N TRP A 30 -7.16 -19.61 -10.34
CA TRP A 30 -8.17 -19.53 -11.40
C TRP A 30 -7.54 -19.57 -12.78
N ALA A 31 -6.44 -18.85 -12.99
CA ALA A 31 -5.74 -18.83 -14.27
C ALA A 31 -5.15 -20.21 -14.63
N ALA A 32 -4.67 -20.97 -13.64
CA ALA A 32 -4.06 -22.28 -13.86
C ALA A 32 -5.08 -23.42 -14.03
N SER A 33 -6.21 -23.37 -13.31
CA SER A 33 -7.16 -24.50 -13.21
C SER A 33 -8.49 -24.26 -13.93
N GLY A 34 -8.85 -23.02 -14.25
CA GLY A 34 -10.16 -22.67 -14.77
C GLY A 34 -11.30 -22.74 -13.74
N ASP A 35 -11.02 -23.00 -12.46
CA ASP A 35 -12.01 -23.05 -11.39
C ASP A 35 -12.42 -21.64 -10.93
N ILE A 36 -13.24 -20.95 -11.74
CA ILE A 36 -13.69 -19.56 -11.49
C ILE A 36 -14.54 -19.45 -10.20
N HIS A 37 -15.17 -20.55 -9.79
CA HIS A 37 -16.05 -20.57 -8.62
C HIS A 37 -15.34 -20.97 -7.32
N SER A 38 -14.05 -21.28 -7.37
CA SER A 38 -13.28 -21.75 -6.22
C SER A 38 -13.94 -22.93 -5.49
N ALA A 39 -14.66 -23.78 -6.24
CA ALA A 39 -15.42 -24.90 -5.68
C ALA A 39 -14.57 -26.19 -5.63
N GLY A 40 -13.46 -26.23 -6.36
CA GLY A 40 -12.53 -27.36 -6.39
C GLY A 40 -11.15 -26.96 -5.88
N PRO A 41 -10.10 -27.01 -6.73
CA PRO A 41 -8.71 -26.85 -6.30
C PRO A 41 -8.39 -25.46 -5.73
N CYS A 42 -9.18 -24.42 -6.06
CA CYS A 42 -8.93 -23.06 -5.61
C CYS A 42 -9.64 -22.68 -4.31
N ARG A 43 -10.34 -23.64 -3.66
CA ARG A 43 -11.09 -23.42 -2.43
C ARG A 43 -10.21 -22.88 -1.29
N ASP A 44 -9.05 -23.48 -1.08
CA ASP A 44 -8.18 -23.11 0.04
C ASP A 44 -7.58 -21.69 -0.15
N ALA A 45 -7.27 -21.32 -1.39
CA ALA A 45 -6.84 -19.96 -1.74
C ALA A 45 -7.97 -18.92 -1.53
N ALA A 46 -9.21 -19.29 -1.84
CA ALA A 46 -10.38 -18.45 -1.59
C ALA A 46 -10.67 -18.30 -0.08
N GLN A 47 -10.50 -19.37 0.70
CA GLN A 47 -10.66 -19.34 2.15
C GLN A 47 -9.63 -18.41 2.80
N ALA A 48 -8.36 -18.48 2.40
CA ALA A 48 -7.32 -17.59 2.91
C ALA A 48 -7.62 -16.11 2.61
N LEU A 49 -8.16 -15.81 1.43
CA LEU A 49 -8.61 -14.45 1.09
C LEU A 49 -9.78 -14.01 1.97
N TYR A 50 -10.77 -14.88 2.18
CA TYR A 50 -11.92 -14.59 3.03
C TYR A 50 -11.50 -14.30 4.48
N GLU A 51 -10.62 -15.13 5.04
CA GLU A 51 -10.09 -14.94 6.40
C GLU A 51 -9.32 -13.61 6.53
N CYS A 52 -8.50 -13.27 5.53
CA CYS A 52 -7.83 -11.98 5.50
C CYS A 52 -8.83 -10.82 5.48
N MET A 53 -9.84 -10.84 4.59
CA MET A 53 -10.81 -9.75 4.49
C MET A 53 -11.67 -9.62 5.75
N ARG A 54 -11.99 -10.73 6.41
CA ARG A 54 -12.77 -10.75 7.65
C ARG A 54 -12.01 -10.19 8.84
N THR A 55 -10.69 -10.41 8.90
CA THR A 55 -9.85 -10.02 10.05
C THR A 55 -9.18 -8.66 9.86
N THR A 56 -9.05 -8.20 8.62
CA THR A 56 -8.34 -6.97 8.31
C THR A 56 -9.02 -5.75 8.96
N PRO A 57 -8.31 -4.98 9.79
CA PRO A 57 -8.87 -3.79 10.41
C PRO A 57 -9.12 -2.69 9.38
N ALA A 58 -10.13 -1.85 9.63
CA ALA A 58 -10.40 -0.68 8.79
C ALA A 58 -9.16 0.23 8.70
N GLY A 59 -8.82 0.63 7.47
CA GLY A 59 -7.62 1.41 7.18
C GLY A 59 -7.59 2.73 7.96
N ARG A 60 -6.56 2.90 8.80
CA ARG A 60 -6.30 4.18 9.47
C ARG A 60 -5.56 5.10 8.51
N LYS A 61 -5.96 6.37 8.47
CA LYS A 61 -5.19 7.41 7.76
C LYS A 61 -3.82 7.51 8.44
N SER A 62 -2.73 7.30 7.69
CA SER A 62 -1.40 7.57 8.22
C SER A 62 -1.28 9.06 8.55
N GLN A 63 -0.68 9.36 9.70
CA GLN A 63 -0.39 10.73 10.07
C GLN A 63 0.66 11.27 9.10
N GLY A 64 0.40 12.44 8.51
CA GLY A 64 1.30 13.02 7.53
C GLY A 64 2.67 13.34 8.12
N THR A 65 3.74 13.19 7.32
CA THR A 65 5.10 13.55 7.75
C THR A 65 5.28 15.07 7.81
N THR A 66 5.98 15.59 8.81
CA THR A 66 6.32 17.03 8.95
C THR A 66 7.61 17.43 8.21
N ILE A 67 8.12 16.60 7.30
CA ILE A 67 9.42 16.80 6.64
C ILE A 67 9.60 18.19 6.00
N ASN A 68 8.56 18.71 5.34
CA ASN A 68 8.62 20.02 4.68
C ASN A 68 8.80 21.19 5.66
N TYR A 69 8.35 21.05 6.90
CA TYR A 69 8.59 22.04 7.95
C TYR A 69 10.08 22.12 8.31
N HIS A 70 10.73 20.97 8.51
CA HIS A 70 12.16 20.91 8.83
C HIS A 70 13.04 21.36 7.66
N LEU A 71 12.70 20.97 6.43
CA LEU A 71 13.44 21.39 5.23
C LEU A 71 13.37 22.89 4.99
N MET A 72 12.24 23.53 5.29
CA MET A 72 12.14 24.99 5.23
C MET A 72 13.07 25.68 6.24
N ARG A 73 13.22 25.13 7.45
CA ARG A 73 14.14 25.68 8.46
C ARG A 73 15.59 25.49 8.03
N LEU A 74 15.94 24.32 7.52
CA LEU A 74 17.29 24.03 7.02
C LEU A 74 17.66 24.90 5.81
N GLY A 75 16.72 25.13 4.89
CA GLY A 75 16.94 25.98 3.72
C GLY A 75 17.30 27.43 4.05
N LYS A 76 16.96 27.94 5.24
CA LYS A 76 17.41 29.27 5.70
C LYS A 76 18.88 29.30 6.08
N ILE A 77 19.42 28.16 6.51
CA ILE A 77 20.83 28.02 6.92
C ILE A 77 21.71 27.76 5.69
N LEU A 78 21.23 26.92 4.76
CA LEU A 78 21.99 26.50 3.58
C LEU A 78 22.02 27.53 2.44
N ASN A 79 21.07 28.48 2.40
CA ASN A 79 20.99 29.53 1.38
C ASN A 79 21.44 30.91 1.92
N GLN A 80 22.19 30.92 3.02
CA GLN A 80 22.90 32.10 3.51
C GLN A 80 24.24 32.19 2.79
#